data_AF-A0AB36THC7-F1
#
_entry.id   AF-A0AB36THC7-F1
#
_cell.length_a   1.000
_cell.length_b   1.000
_cell.length_c   1.000
_cell.angle_alpha   90.00
_cell.angle_beta   90.00
_cell.angle_gamma   90.00
#
_symmetry.space_group_name_H-M   'P 1'
#
loop_
_entity.id
_entity.type
_entity.pdbx_description
1 polymer ?
#
loop_
_entity_poly.entity_id
_entity_poly.type
_entity_poly.pdbx_seq_one_letter_code
_entity_poly.pdbx_strand_id
1 'polypeptide(L)'
;MEIKSDFTQIACGVTPSFYACGNHKVILSGTESQKITMEEPNSCFNVLELKNTSEEGVSFLTQVAFLEGIITNNVPTNFSRKGALGWTLSSNEEINGDFYLVGGTLDLNGYKLKINGNLIHSGGTIVLNGGQLTVNGDYRIQTELENKDKDGKTVYDQSYGVLKMTNPEDYILVMGDFVMQNYYQTKDSKVLSDGVLEIKGDFTQIACGVTPSFYACENHKVILSGTKLQRITMEETYSRFNILELKNTSEEGVVFLTPISEWKLESDQVVSGDVVVGARTIDLNGHTLRIKGDLIHPQGTLFINGGKLIVEGDYRIQTKSVDGEGNALYKESYGVLKMTNPKDHVLVMGDFVMQNY
;
A
#
# COMPACT_ATOMS: atom_id res chain seq x y z
N MET A 1 -13.13 26.91 -13.28
CA MET A 1 -12.20 28.01 -13.63
C MET A 1 -11.62 27.72 -15.00
N GLU A 2 -11.55 28.70 -15.91
CA GLU A 2 -10.91 28.55 -17.23
C GLU A 2 -9.79 29.59 -17.37
N ILE A 3 -8.63 29.18 -17.88
CA ILE A 3 -7.43 30.00 -17.95
C ILE A 3 -6.80 29.85 -19.34
N LYS A 4 -6.56 30.99 -19.99
CA LYS A 4 -5.99 31.06 -21.35
C LYS A 4 -4.48 31.31 -21.39
N SER A 5 -3.86 31.55 -20.23
CA SER A 5 -2.42 31.75 -20.04
C SER A 5 -1.90 30.84 -18.92
N ASP A 6 -0.75 31.12 -18.34
CA ASP A 6 -0.11 30.27 -17.32
C ASP A 6 -0.93 30.20 -16.02
N PHE A 7 -0.84 29.06 -15.33
CA PHE A 7 -1.31 28.89 -13.95
C PHE A 7 -0.11 28.94 -13.01
N THR A 8 -0.13 29.87 -12.06
CA THR A 8 0.91 29.98 -11.03
C THR A 8 0.25 30.13 -9.67
N GLN A 9 0.50 29.16 -8.79
CA GLN A 9 0.28 29.26 -7.36
C GLN A 9 1.63 29.53 -6.68
N ILE A 10 1.71 30.67 -5.99
CA ILE A 10 2.90 31.14 -5.26
C ILE A 10 2.72 30.80 -3.79
N ALA A 11 3.75 30.20 -3.17
CA ALA A 11 3.68 29.82 -1.77
C ALA A 11 3.52 31.05 -0.87
N CYS A 12 2.54 31.01 0.05
CA CYS A 12 2.27 32.11 0.98
C CYS A 12 2.52 31.75 2.45
N GLY A 13 3.02 30.54 2.70
CA GLY A 13 3.30 30.03 4.06
C GLY A 13 2.08 29.45 4.77
N VAL A 14 0.98 29.21 4.04
CA VAL A 14 -0.24 28.57 4.54
C VAL A 14 -0.60 27.42 3.62
N THR A 15 -0.49 26.18 4.12
CA THR A 15 -0.75 24.96 3.35
C THR A 15 -2.11 24.34 3.70
N PRO A 16 -2.93 23.97 2.70
CA PRO A 16 -2.79 24.26 1.27
C PRO A 16 -3.28 25.68 0.93
N SER A 17 -2.63 26.36 -0.02
CA SER A 17 -3.08 27.70 -0.51
C SER A 17 -3.90 27.65 -1.80
N PHE A 18 -3.86 26.53 -2.53
CA PHE A 18 -4.82 26.21 -3.58
C PHE A 18 -5.34 24.78 -3.40
N TYR A 19 -6.51 24.63 -2.79
CA TYR A 19 -7.17 23.35 -2.58
C TYR A 19 -8.53 23.34 -3.28
N ALA A 20 -8.53 22.91 -4.53
CA ALA A 20 -9.78 22.68 -5.26
C ALA A 20 -10.36 21.33 -4.83
N CYS A 21 -11.66 21.28 -4.50
CA CYS A 21 -12.36 20.03 -4.12
C CYS A 21 -13.76 19.94 -4.74
N GLY A 22 -14.46 18.84 -4.47
CA GLY A 22 -15.84 18.62 -4.90
C GLY A 22 -15.94 18.39 -6.40
N ASN A 23 -16.71 19.23 -7.10
CA ASN A 23 -16.82 19.18 -8.56
C ASN A 23 -16.00 20.28 -9.26
N HIS A 24 -15.09 20.96 -8.54
CA HIS A 24 -14.30 22.02 -9.13
C HIS A 24 -13.44 21.49 -10.29
N LYS A 25 -13.42 22.25 -11.37
CA LYS A 25 -12.63 21.94 -12.57
C LYS A 25 -11.86 23.17 -13.01
N VAL A 26 -10.56 22.99 -13.26
CA VAL A 26 -9.71 23.99 -13.93
C VAL A 26 -9.52 23.57 -15.38
N ILE A 27 -9.71 24.49 -16.32
CA ILE A 27 -9.52 24.26 -17.75
C ILE A 27 -8.39 25.15 -18.23
N LEU A 28 -7.36 24.57 -18.87
CA LEU A 28 -6.33 25.32 -19.59
C LEU A 28 -6.63 25.28 -21.09
N SER A 29 -7.01 26.43 -21.67
CA SER A 29 -7.52 26.55 -23.04
C SER A 29 -6.78 27.60 -23.88
N GLY A 30 -5.52 27.86 -23.54
CA GLY A 30 -4.66 28.79 -24.27
C GLY A 30 -4.35 28.34 -25.70
N THR A 31 -4.10 29.31 -26.57
CA THR A 31 -3.66 29.08 -27.96
C THR A 31 -2.14 29.08 -28.11
N GLU A 32 -1.44 29.63 -27.10
CA GLU A 32 0.01 29.53 -26.93
C GLU A 32 0.32 28.46 -25.88
N SER A 33 1.58 28.03 -25.80
CA SER A 33 2.04 27.11 -24.75
C SER A 33 1.67 27.62 -23.36
N GLN A 34 1.15 26.76 -22.48
CA GLN A 34 0.83 27.12 -21.10
C GLN A 34 1.74 26.42 -20.10
N LYS A 35 2.04 27.08 -18.99
CA LYS A 35 2.84 26.54 -17.89
C LYS A 35 2.02 26.42 -16.62
N ILE A 36 2.33 25.40 -15.83
CA ILE A 36 1.76 25.18 -14.50
C ILE A 36 2.89 25.18 -13.47
N THR A 37 2.75 26.04 -12.47
CA THR A 37 3.59 26.10 -11.28
C THR A 37 2.70 26.08 -10.04
N MET A 38 2.94 25.12 -9.15
CA MET A 38 2.47 25.09 -7.76
C MET A 38 3.68 24.97 -6.83
N GLU A 39 3.96 26.02 -6.07
CA GLU A 39 5.11 26.08 -5.17
C GLU A 39 4.80 25.48 -3.79
N GLU A 40 3.54 25.51 -3.34
CA GLU A 40 3.20 25.10 -1.99
C GLU A 40 2.77 23.63 -1.91
N PRO A 41 3.39 22.83 -1.02
CA PRO A 41 2.98 21.45 -0.77
C PRO A 41 1.49 21.35 -0.40
N ASN A 42 0.88 20.20 -0.72
CA ASN A 42 -0.54 19.89 -0.52
C ASN A 42 -1.55 20.74 -1.33
N SER A 43 -1.10 21.74 -2.09
CA SER A 43 -1.96 22.37 -3.10
C SER A 43 -2.27 21.38 -4.22
N CYS A 44 -3.51 21.37 -4.69
CA CYS A 44 -3.98 20.40 -5.67
C CYS A 44 -5.09 20.94 -6.57
N PHE A 45 -5.15 20.40 -7.78
CA PHE A 45 -6.37 20.45 -8.57
C PHE A 45 -7.32 19.36 -8.11
N ASN A 46 -8.62 19.66 -8.13
CA ASN A 46 -9.62 18.60 -8.09
C ASN A 46 -9.63 17.85 -9.43
N VAL A 47 -10.15 18.50 -10.48
CA VAL A 47 -10.00 18.08 -11.88
C VAL A 47 -9.26 19.16 -12.67
N LEU A 48 -8.20 18.77 -13.39
CA LEU A 48 -7.56 19.60 -14.41
C LEU A 48 -7.95 19.08 -15.80
N GLU A 49 -8.47 19.94 -16.68
CA GLU A 49 -8.78 19.59 -18.07
C GLU A 49 -7.93 20.44 -19.02
N LEU A 50 -7.19 19.78 -19.90
CA LEU A 50 -6.35 20.43 -20.90
C LEU A 50 -7.15 20.55 -22.20
N LYS A 51 -7.25 21.77 -22.73
CA LYS A 51 -7.84 22.11 -24.03
C LYS A 51 -6.93 23.05 -24.82
N ASN A 52 -5.65 23.12 -24.43
CA ASN A 52 -4.66 23.93 -25.11
C ASN A 52 -4.52 23.44 -26.57
N THR A 53 -4.43 24.38 -27.52
CA THR A 53 -4.37 24.06 -28.96
C THR A 53 -3.01 24.35 -29.59
N SER A 54 -2.01 24.75 -28.80
CA SER A 54 -0.64 24.94 -29.28
C SER A 54 0.05 23.60 -29.54
N GLU A 55 1.08 23.60 -30.38
CA GLU A 55 1.88 22.40 -30.66
C GLU A 55 2.70 21.98 -29.43
N GLU A 56 3.14 22.94 -28.61
CA GLU A 56 3.93 22.70 -27.39
C GLU A 56 3.08 22.20 -26.21
N GLY A 57 1.77 22.48 -26.24
CA GLY A 57 0.82 22.05 -25.22
C GLY A 57 1.05 22.70 -23.84
N VAL A 58 1.11 21.85 -22.80
CA VAL A 58 1.18 22.30 -21.40
C VAL A 58 2.41 21.75 -20.69
N SER A 59 3.17 22.62 -20.03
CA SER A 59 4.36 22.27 -19.27
C SER A 59 4.12 22.35 -17.76
N PHE A 60 4.39 21.25 -17.05
CA PHE A 60 4.39 21.16 -15.59
C PHE A 60 5.80 21.45 -15.07
N LEU A 61 5.98 22.64 -14.47
CA LEU A 61 7.29 23.09 -13.97
C LEU A 61 7.58 22.58 -12.55
N THR A 62 6.53 22.33 -11.77
CA THR A 62 6.62 21.72 -10.44
C THR A 62 5.78 20.44 -10.39
N GLN A 63 5.94 19.67 -9.31
CA GLN A 63 5.07 18.53 -9.06
C GLN A 63 3.67 19.03 -8.69
N VAL A 64 2.65 18.45 -9.32
CA VAL A 64 1.25 18.84 -9.15
C VAL A 64 0.46 17.63 -8.70
N ALA A 65 -0.38 17.81 -7.68
CA ALA A 65 -1.30 16.78 -7.22
C ALA A 65 -2.70 16.98 -7.83
N PHE A 66 -3.38 15.85 -8.05
CA PHE A 66 -4.75 15.79 -8.55
C PHE A 66 -5.59 14.94 -7.57
N LEU A 67 -6.71 15.48 -7.08
CA LEU A 67 -7.62 14.72 -6.21
C LEU A 67 -8.46 13.74 -7.02
N GLU A 68 -9.17 14.25 -8.04
CA GLU A 68 -10.05 13.44 -8.90
C GLU A 68 -9.36 13.06 -10.20
N GLY A 69 -8.46 13.90 -10.71
CA GLY A 69 -7.58 13.55 -11.81
C GLY A 69 -7.36 14.63 -12.85
N ILE A 70 -6.91 14.20 -14.03
CA ILE A 70 -6.57 15.06 -15.16
C ILE A 70 -7.17 14.49 -16.44
N ILE A 71 -7.77 15.37 -17.26
CA ILE A 71 -8.31 15.07 -18.58
C ILE A 71 -7.39 15.74 -19.60
N THR A 72 -6.59 14.95 -20.32
CA THR A 72 -5.55 15.50 -21.21
C THR A 72 -6.08 15.89 -22.58
N ASN A 73 -7.17 15.30 -23.08
CA ASN A 73 -7.68 15.51 -24.45
C ASN A 73 -6.60 15.40 -25.55
N ASN A 74 -5.61 14.53 -25.35
CA ASN A 74 -4.43 14.38 -26.22
C ASN A 74 -3.57 15.64 -26.37
N VAL A 75 -3.72 16.62 -25.48
CA VAL A 75 -2.84 17.78 -25.40
C VAL A 75 -1.43 17.31 -24.98
N PRO A 76 -0.37 17.69 -25.71
CA PRO A 76 1.00 17.38 -25.33
C PRO A 76 1.33 17.91 -23.93
N THR A 77 1.98 17.08 -23.11
CA THR A 77 2.40 17.46 -21.75
C THR A 77 3.90 17.26 -21.56
N ASN A 78 4.55 18.25 -20.97
CA ASN A 78 5.99 18.20 -20.66
C ASN A 78 6.21 18.38 -19.16
N PHE A 79 7.11 17.60 -18.56
CA PHE A 79 7.44 17.70 -17.13
C PHE A 79 8.89 18.17 -16.96
N SER A 80 9.11 19.27 -16.25
CA SER A 80 10.46 19.74 -15.91
C SER A 80 11.10 18.92 -14.77
N ARG A 81 10.28 18.17 -14.03
CA ARG A 81 10.69 17.25 -12.97
C ARG A 81 10.36 15.82 -13.38
N LYS A 82 10.79 14.84 -12.58
CA LYS A 82 10.43 13.44 -12.79
C LYS A 82 8.90 13.29 -12.73
N GLY A 83 8.29 12.71 -13.76
CA GLY A 83 6.85 12.51 -13.80
C GLY A 83 6.32 12.18 -15.18
N ALA A 84 5.24 11.43 -15.21
CA ALA A 84 4.45 11.11 -16.38
C ALA A 84 2.97 11.01 -15.99
N LEU A 85 2.10 11.30 -16.95
CA LEU A 85 0.68 11.00 -16.85
C LEU A 85 0.42 9.58 -17.35
N GLY A 86 -0.61 8.94 -16.81
CA GLY A 86 -1.04 7.61 -17.24
C GLY A 86 -1.58 7.58 -18.68
N TRP A 87 -1.43 6.43 -19.32
CA TRP A 87 -1.95 6.10 -20.64
C TRP A 87 -2.57 4.69 -20.65
N THR A 88 -3.25 4.33 -21.73
CA THR A 88 -3.70 2.94 -21.94
C THR A 88 -2.69 2.18 -22.78
N LEU A 89 -2.23 1.03 -22.31
CA LEU A 89 -1.33 0.17 -23.05
C LEU A 89 -2.04 -0.42 -24.29
N SER A 90 -1.32 -0.45 -25.40
CA SER A 90 -1.77 -1.07 -26.66
C SER A 90 -0.96 -2.32 -27.04
N SER A 91 0.13 -2.56 -26.31
CA SER A 91 0.99 -3.74 -26.42
C SER A 91 1.78 -3.89 -25.12
N ASN A 92 2.58 -4.95 -24.99
CA ASN A 92 3.51 -5.07 -23.86
C ASN A 92 4.59 -3.98 -23.94
N GLU A 93 4.88 -3.34 -22.82
CA GLU A 93 5.81 -2.22 -22.74
C GLU A 93 6.87 -2.44 -21.65
N GLU A 94 8.04 -1.84 -21.86
CA GLU A 94 9.14 -1.85 -20.90
C GLU A 94 9.69 -0.43 -20.71
N ILE A 95 9.75 0.00 -19.46
CA ILE A 95 10.31 1.29 -19.05
C ILE A 95 11.68 1.03 -18.44
N ASN A 96 12.70 1.65 -19.03
CA ASN A 96 14.07 1.59 -18.53
C ASN A 96 14.26 2.58 -17.38
N GLY A 97 14.68 2.09 -16.22
CA GLY A 97 14.91 2.88 -15.02
C GLY A 97 13.64 3.11 -14.19
N ASP A 98 13.70 4.14 -13.34
CA ASP A 98 12.62 4.50 -12.42
C ASP A 98 11.46 5.17 -13.17
N PHE A 99 10.23 4.83 -12.80
CA PHE A 99 9.00 5.40 -13.37
C PHE A 99 8.21 6.18 -12.33
N TYR A 100 7.73 7.36 -12.72
CA TYR A 100 7.06 8.32 -11.83
C TYR A 100 5.66 8.62 -12.37
N LEU A 101 4.63 7.97 -11.81
CA LEU A 101 3.25 8.27 -12.15
C LEU A 101 2.72 9.37 -11.22
N VAL A 102 2.42 10.53 -11.80
CA VAL A 102 2.02 11.74 -11.05
C VAL A 102 0.55 12.09 -11.21
N GLY A 103 -0.15 11.50 -12.19
CA GLY A 103 -1.56 11.76 -12.47
C GLY A 103 -2.09 10.96 -13.64
N GLY A 104 -3.40 11.04 -13.88
CA GLY A 104 -4.08 10.32 -14.96
C GLY A 104 -4.23 8.83 -14.69
N THR A 105 -4.77 8.09 -15.66
CA THR A 105 -5.01 6.64 -15.55
C THR A 105 -4.01 5.88 -16.40
N LEU A 106 -3.18 5.06 -15.77
CA LEU A 106 -2.35 4.05 -16.42
C LEU A 106 -3.13 2.73 -16.45
N ASP A 107 -3.75 2.42 -17.59
CA ASP A 107 -4.53 1.20 -17.80
C ASP A 107 -3.68 0.18 -18.57
N LEU A 108 -3.33 -0.93 -17.92
CA LEU A 108 -2.55 -2.00 -18.55
C LEU A 108 -3.35 -2.77 -19.60
N ASN A 109 -4.69 -2.73 -19.57
CA ASN A 109 -5.55 -3.23 -20.63
C ASN A 109 -5.20 -4.68 -21.07
N GLY A 110 -4.93 -5.56 -20.10
CA GLY A 110 -4.57 -6.96 -20.35
C GLY A 110 -3.10 -7.19 -20.79
N TYR A 111 -2.31 -6.14 -20.99
CA TYR A 111 -0.91 -6.23 -21.39
C TYR A 111 0.05 -6.25 -20.19
N LYS A 112 1.32 -6.48 -20.49
CA LYS A 112 2.41 -6.48 -19.52
C LYS A 112 3.15 -5.15 -19.55
N LEU A 113 3.33 -4.56 -18.38
CA LEU A 113 4.25 -3.43 -18.17
C LEU A 113 5.40 -3.87 -17.28
N LYS A 114 6.63 -3.70 -17.75
CA LYS A 114 7.83 -3.93 -16.95
C LYS A 114 8.57 -2.63 -16.69
N ILE A 115 8.89 -2.36 -15.43
CA ILE A 115 9.68 -1.21 -14.99
C ILE A 115 11.01 -1.75 -14.46
N ASN A 116 12.12 -1.35 -15.10
CA ASN A 116 13.46 -1.85 -14.76
C ASN A 116 14.08 -1.17 -13.53
N GLY A 117 13.42 -0.18 -12.94
CA GLY A 117 13.78 0.45 -11.68
C GLY A 117 12.63 0.48 -10.68
N ASN A 118 12.57 1.54 -9.88
CA ASN A 118 11.52 1.80 -8.91
C ASN A 118 10.26 2.35 -9.59
N LEU A 119 9.10 2.05 -9.01
CA LEU A 119 7.84 2.71 -9.35
C LEU A 119 7.44 3.66 -8.24
N ILE A 120 7.45 4.97 -8.53
CA ILE A 120 6.95 6.02 -7.64
C ILE A 120 5.57 6.45 -8.13
N HIS A 121 4.54 6.09 -7.39
CA HIS A 121 3.14 6.33 -7.71
C HIS A 121 2.60 7.41 -6.76
N SER A 122 2.88 8.68 -7.08
CA SER A 122 2.54 9.84 -6.25
C SER A 122 1.10 10.33 -6.48
N GLY A 123 0.52 10.01 -7.63
CA GLY A 123 -0.84 10.38 -7.99
C GLY A 123 -1.35 9.60 -9.20
N GLY A 124 -2.64 9.78 -9.53
CA GLY A 124 -3.27 9.05 -10.62
C GLY A 124 -3.78 7.67 -10.21
N THR A 125 -4.14 6.85 -11.19
CA THR A 125 -4.66 5.50 -10.97
C THR A 125 -3.95 4.50 -11.87
N ILE A 126 -3.45 3.41 -11.28
CA ILE A 126 -2.99 2.24 -12.03
C ILE A 126 -4.12 1.20 -12.03
N VAL A 127 -4.60 0.83 -13.22
CA VAL A 127 -5.60 -0.20 -13.42
C VAL A 127 -4.96 -1.37 -14.14
N LEU A 128 -4.96 -2.55 -13.53
CA LEU A 128 -4.30 -3.73 -14.11
C LEU A 128 -5.15 -4.32 -15.25
N ASN A 129 -6.47 -4.40 -15.07
CA ASN A 129 -7.43 -4.77 -16.12
C ASN A 129 -7.07 -6.09 -16.84
N GLY A 130 -6.72 -7.13 -16.06
CA GLY A 130 -6.23 -8.43 -16.52
C GLY A 130 -4.76 -8.43 -16.97
N GLY A 131 -4.05 -7.31 -16.80
CA GLY A 131 -2.65 -7.12 -17.15
C GLY A 131 -1.68 -7.51 -16.05
N GLN A 132 -0.39 -7.41 -16.36
CA GLN A 132 0.70 -7.77 -15.45
C GLN A 132 1.70 -6.62 -15.28
N LEU A 133 1.94 -6.19 -14.05
CA LEU A 133 2.97 -5.19 -13.73
C LEU A 133 4.16 -5.87 -13.07
N THR A 134 5.37 -5.67 -13.62
CA THR A 134 6.62 -6.09 -12.97
C THR A 134 7.46 -4.86 -12.64
N VAL A 135 7.84 -4.71 -11.37
CA VAL A 135 8.72 -3.65 -10.87
C VAL A 135 10.01 -4.29 -10.37
N ASN A 136 11.13 -4.04 -11.04
CA ASN A 136 12.42 -4.62 -10.69
C ASN A 136 13.08 -3.97 -9.46
N GLY A 137 12.62 -2.78 -9.07
CA GLY A 137 12.98 -2.11 -7.82
C GLY A 137 11.83 -2.10 -6.80
N ASP A 138 11.77 -1.04 -6.02
CA ASP A 138 10.70 -0.80 -5.04
C ASP A 138 9.44 -0.27 -5.74
N TYR A 139 8.28 -0.70 -5.26
CA TYR A 139 7.00 -0.08 -5.62
C TYR A 139 6.51 0.77 -4.43
N ARG A 140 6.62 2.09 -4.59
CA ARG A 140 6.19 3.07 -3.59
C ARG A 140 4.96 3.84 -4.07
N ILE A 141 3.84 3.64 -3.39
CA ILE A 141 2.67 4.53 -3.48
C ILE A 141 2.90 5.64 -2.46
N GLN A 142 3.81 6.54 -2.82
CA GLN A 142 4.32 7.67 -2.06
C GLN A 142 4.72 8.79 -3.02
N THR A 143 4.86 10.00 -2.48
CA THR A 143 5.41 11.16 -3.17
C THR A 143 6.89 11.29 -2.81
N GLU A 144 7.80 11.19 -3.79
CA GLU A 144 9.23 11.52 -3.60
C GLU A 144 9.38 13.03 -3.44
N LEU A 145 9.92 13.49 -2.30
CA LEU A 145 10.21 14.91 -2.08
C LEU A 145 11.61 15.28 -2.57
N GLU A 146 11.79 16.55 -2.94
CA GLU A 146 13.10 17.05 -3.40
C GLU A 146 14.13 17.16 -2.28
N ASN A 147 13.68 17.47 -1.06
CA ASN A 147 14.56 17.55 0.09
C ASN A 147 15.07 16.15 0.47
N LYS A 148 16.34 16.10 0.84
CA LYS A 148 16.94 14.94 1.49
C LYS A 148 16.85 15.10 3.01
N ASP A 149 16.87 13.99 3.72
CA ASP A 149 17.02 14.03 5.17
C ASP A 149 18.44 14.47 5.56
N LYS A 150 18.69 14.58 6.86
CA LYS A 150 19.99 14.96 7.43
C LYS A 150 21.15 14.05 7.00
N ASP A 151 20.85 12.83 6.58
CA ASP A 151 21.82 11.81 6.18
C ASP A 151 21.92 11.69 4.64
N GLY A 152 21.24 12.58 3.90
CA GLY A 152 21.24 12.62 2.43
C GLY A 152 20.28 11.62 1.78
N LYS A 153 19.42 10.93 2.54
CA LYS A 153 18.45 9.97 2.01
C LYS A 153 17.23 10.67 1.45
N THR A 154 16.63 10.07 0.41
CA THR A 154 15.35 10.51 -0.15
C THR A 154 14.26 10.52 0.91
N VAL A 155 13.54 11.63 1.01
CA VAL A 155 12.35 11.76 1.84
C VAL A 155 11.11 11.48 1.00
N TYR A 156 10.15 10.79 1.59
CA TYR A 156 8.87 10.49 0.98
C TYR A 156 7.74 11.08 1.82
N ASP A 157 6.65 11.44 1.16
CA ASP A 157 5.41 11.89 1.77
C ASP A 157 4.22 11.09 1.21
N GLN A 158 3.04 11.35 1.77
CA GLN A 158 1.79 10.74 1.35
C GLN A 158 1.49 10.96 -0.15
N SER A 159 0.80 9.98 -0.73
CA SER A 159 0.40 9.94 -2.13
C SER A 159 -1.12 10.04 -2.30
N TYR A 160 -1.54 10.51 -3.48
CA TYR A 160 -2.94 10.43 -3.93
C TYR A 160 -3.15 9.30 -4.96
N GLY A 161 -2.14 8.46 -5.16
CA GLY A 161 -2.16 7.33 -6.08
C GLY A 161 -3.18 6.26 -5.65
N VAL A 162 -3.85 5.68 -6.65
CA VAL A 162 -4.83 4.61 -6.47
C VAL A 162 -4.39 3.39 -7.26
N LEU A 163 -4.21 2.26 -6.58
CA LEU A 163 -3.96 0.97 -7.22
C LEU A 163 -5.27 0.19 -7.33
N LYS A 164 -5.62 -0.27 -8.53
CA LYS A 164 -6.83 -1.05 -8.78
C LYS A 164 -6.51 -2.44 -9.35
N MET A 165 -6.75 -3.45 -8.51
CA MET A 165 -6.69 -4.88 -8.80
C MET A 165 -8.06 -5.50 -8.50
N THR A 166 -8.84 -5.69 -9.56
CA THR A 166 -10.26 -6.12 -9.48
C THR A 166 -10.60 -7.20 -10.50
N ASN A 167 -9.59 -7.78 -11.15
CA ASN A 167 -9.72 -8.92 -12.05
C ASN A 167 -8.86 -10.07 -11.51
N PRO A 168 -9.35 -11.33 -11.49
CA PRO A 168 -8.57 -12.49 -11.06
C PRO A 168 -7.22 -12.67 -11.78
N GLU A 169 -7.10 -12.20 -13.01
CA GLU A 169 -5.86 -12.26 -13.81
C GLU A 169 -4.89 -11.10 -13.51
N ASP A 170 -5.29 -10.11 -12.70
CA ASP A 170 -4.42 -9.00 -12.30
C ASP A 170 -3.23 -9.54 -11.51
N TYR A 171 -2.01 -9.20 -11.94
CA TYR A 171 -0.79 -9.65 -11.28
C TYR A 171 0.24 -8.53 -11.18
N ILE A 172 0.80 -8.37 -9.98
CA ILE A 172 1.93 -7.46 -9.74
C ILE A 172 3.06 -8.26 -9.11
N LEU A 173 4.26 -8.12 -9.67
CA LEU A 173 5.51 -8.60 -9.08
C LEU A 173 6.40 -7.42 -8.71
N VAL A 174 6.73 -7.30 -7.43
CA VAL A 174 7.66 -6.29 -6.90
C VAL A 174 8.92 -7.02 -6.42
N MET A 175 10.04 -6.75 -7.09
CA MET A 175 11.33 -7.37 -6.78
C MET A 175 12.03 -6.73 -5.57
N GLY A 176 11.70 -5.48 -5.26
CA GLY A 176 12.12 -4.78 -4.05
C GLY A 176 11.01 -4.72 -2.99
N ASP A 177 10.98 -3.60 -2.27
CA ASP A 177 10.01 -3.35 -1.22
C ASP A 177 8.69 -2.80 -1.80
N PHE A 178 7.58 -3.15 -1.16
CA PHE A 178 6.28 -2.52 -1.40
C PHE A 178 5.94 -1.57 -0.25
N VAL A 179 5.72 -0.29 -0.58
CA VAL A 179 5.35 0.74 0.39
C VAL A 179 4.06 1.43 -0.04
N MET A 180 3.08 1.49 0.84
CA MET A 180 1.82 2.21 0.63
C MET A 180 1.58 3.24 1.72
N GLN A 181 1.42 4.50 1.31
CA GLN A 181 1.09 5.63 2.18
C GLN A 181 0.19 6.61 1.38
N ASN A 182 -1.09 6.27 1.21
CA ASN A 182 -2.02 7.08 0.40
C ASN A 182 -3.35 7.37 1.10
N TYR A 183 -3.95 8.51 0.74
CA TYR A 183 -5.11 9.08 1.44
C TYR A 183 -6.46 8.47 1.03
N TYR A 184 -6.63 8.01 -0.22
CA TYR A 184 -7.94 7.79 -0.83
C TYR A 184 -8.41 6.34 -0.97
N GLN A 185 -7.56 5.36 -0.67
CA GLN A 185 -8.03 3.99 -0.59
C GLN A 185 -8.79 3.82 0.73
N THR A 186 -10.02 3.35 0.64
CA THR A 186 -10.92 3.14 1.78
C THR A 186 -11.60 1.79 1.65
N LYS A 187 -12.17 1.27 2.75
CA LYS A 187 -12.95 0.03 2.74
C LYS A 187 -14.06 -0.01 1.67
N ASP A 188 -14.64 1.15 1.35
CA ASP A 188 -15.79 1.27 0.45
C ASP A 188 -15.35 1.31 -1.03
N SER A 189 -14.06 1.57 -1.29
CA SER A 189 -13.51 1.66 -2.64
C SER A 189 -13.43 0.31 -3.35
N LYS A 190 -13.25 -0.80 -2.59
CA LYS A 190 -13.07 -2.17 -3.11
C LYS A 190 -12.08 -2.29 -4.28
N VAL A 191 -11.03 -1.45 -4.30
CA VAL A 191 -10.08 -1.43 -5.41
C VAL A 191 -9.05 -2.55 -5.38
N LEU A 192 -8.94 -3.29 -4.27
CA LEU A 192 -8.10 -4.49 -4.11
C LEU A 192 -9.00 -5.69 -3.81
N SER A 193 -9.85 -6.09 -4.76
CA SER A 193 -10.83 -7.17 -4.59
C SER A 193 -10.39 -8.51 -5.20
N ASP A 194 -9.51 -8.49 -6.19
CA ASP A 194 -9.01 -9.68 -6.87
C ASP A 194 -7.54 -9.49 -7.27
N GLY A 195 -6.94 -10.54 -7.85
CA GLY A 195 -5.57 -10.51 -8.33
C GLY A 195 -4.53 -10.78 -7.24
N VAL A 196 -3.27 -10.78 -7.66
CA VAL A 196 -2.13 -11.19 -6.82
C VAL A 196 -1.05 -10.11 -6.81
N LEU A 197 -0.71 -9.63 -5.62
CA LEU A 197 0.47 -8.81 -5.35
C LEU A 197 1.57 -9.69 -4.75
N GLU A 198 2.59 -10.02 -5.53
CA GLU A 198 3.76 -10.78 -5.12
C GLU A 198 4.95 -9.86 -4.84
N ILE A 199 5.57 -10.00 -3.67
CA ILE A 199 6.62 -9.12 -3.16
C ILE A 199 7.84 -9.95 -2.74
N LYS A 200 9.02 -9.52 -3.20
CA LYS A 200 10.31 -10.13 -2.85
C LYS A 200 11.04 -9.42 -1.70
N GLY A 201 10.77 -8.13 -1.47
CA GLY A 201 11.26 -7.35 -0.33
C GLY A 201 10.25 -7.23 0.81
N ASP A 202 10.31 -6.15 1.58
CA ASP A 202 9.43 -5.89 2.72
C ASP A 202 8.05 -5.36 2.28
N PHE A 203 7.01 -5.61 3.07
CA PHE A 203 5.69 -4.99 2.93
C PHE A 203 5.51 -3.93 4.01
N THR A 204 5.26 -2.68 3.62
CA THR A 204 5.02 -1.58 4.56
C THR A 204 3.78 -0.79 4.16
N GLN A 205 2.79 -0.76 5.06
CA GLN A 205 1.72 0.22 5.03
C GLN A 205 1.95 1.25 6.15
N ILE A 206 2.08 2.52 5.76
CA ILE A 206 2.35 3.66 6.66
C ILE A 206 1.05 4.45 6.86
N ALA A 207 0.78 4.85 8.10
CA ALA A 207 -0.42 5.60 8.43
C ALA A 207 -0.39 7.03 7.84
N CYS A 208 -1.51 7.44 7.24
CA CYS A 208 -1.70 8.77 6.65
C CYS A 208 -2.95 9.48 7.18
N GLY A 209 -3.68 8.85 8.11
CA GLY A 209 -4.87 9.42 8.73
C GLY A 209 -5.71 8.37 9.44
N VAL A 210 -7.03 8.49 9.30
CA VAL A 210 -8.01 7.63 10.00
C VAL A 210 -8.57 6.50 9.13
N THR A 211 -8.39 6.56 7.81
CA THR A 211 -8.93 5.58 6.85
C THR A 211 -7.89 4.55 6.45
N PRO A 212 -8.29 3.29 6.15
CA PRO A 212 -7.34 2.25 5.79
C PRO A 212 -6.78 2.44 4.38
N SER A 213 -5.50 2.79 4.28
CA SER A 213 -4.76 2.89 3.02
C SER A 213 -4.65 1.55 2.28
N PHE A 214 -4.44 0.42 2.98
CA PHE A 214 -4.41 -0.91 2.36
C PHE A 214 -5.60 -1.77 2.80
N TYR A 215 -6.67 -1.80 1.99
CA TYR A 215 -7.84 -2.63 2.26
C TYR A 215 -8.03 -3.69 1.16
N ALA A 216 -7.42 -4.86 1.34
CA ALA A 216 -7.70 -6.01 0.49
C ALA A 216 -9.03 -6.68 0.89
N CYS A 217 -9.76 -7.20 -0.08
CA CYS A 217 -11.02 -7.92 0.13
C CYS A 217 -11.23 -9.04 -0.89
N GLU A 218 -12.34 -9.76 -0.74
CA GLU A 218 -12.84 -10.77 -1.70
C GLU A 218 -11.82 -11.86 -2.00
N ASN A 219 -11.14 -11.87 -3.16
CA ASN A 219 -10.11 -12.86 -3.49
C ASN A 219 -8.71 -12.26 -3.66
N HIS A 220 -8.51 -10.97 -3.35
CA HIS A 220 -7.20 -10.35 -3.46
C HIS A 220 -6.19 -11.05 -2.56
N LYS A 221 -5.03 -11.37 -3.14
CA LYS A 221 -3.97 -12.15 -2.52
C LYS A 221 -2.66 -11.38 -2.48
N VAL A 222 -2.00 -11.41 -1.33
CA VAL A 222 -0.62 -10.94 -1.17
C VAL A 222 0.29 -12.13 -0.92
N ILE A 223 1.41 -12.19 -1.65
CA ILE A 223 2.42 -13.24 -1.51
C ILE A 223 3.77 -12.61 -1.14
N LEU A 224 4.33 -13.00 0.00
CA LEU A 224 5.70 -12.64 0.39
C LEU A 224 6.60 -13.82 0.02
N SER A 225 7.44 -13.65 -1.00
CA SER A 225 8.20 -14.74 -1.64
C SER A 225 9.69 -14.41 -1.83
N GLY A 226 10.23 -13.59 -0.94
CA GLY A 226 11.62 -13.18 -0.92
C GLY A 226 12.57 -14.32 -0.52
N THR A 227 13.86 -14.09 -0.77
CA THR A 227 14.95 -15.02 -0.42
C THR A 227 15.83 -14.49 0.72
N LYS A 228 15.39 -13.44 1.39
CA LYS A 228 15.99 -12.84 2.59
C LYS A 228 14.88 -12.59 3.60
N LEU A 229 15.22 -12.24 4.83
CA LEU A 229 14.26 -11.77 5.83
C LEU A 229 13.28 -10.75 5.22
N GLN A 230 11.98 -11.04 5.31
CA GLN A 230 10.91 -10.12 4.95
C GLN A 230 10.16 -9.64 6.19
N ARG A 231 9.86 -8.34 6.24
CA ARG A 231 9.09 -7.69 7.31
C ARG A 231 7.74 -7.28 6.80
N ILE A 232 6.74 -7.42 7.64
CA ILE A 232 5.39 -6.89 7.42
C ILE A 232 5.11 -5.83 8.47
N THR A 233 4.83 -4.62 8.00
CA THR A 233 4.38 -3.48 8.81
C THR A 233 3.05 -2.99 8.28
N MET A 234 2.07 -2.86 9.17
CA MET A 234 0.74 -2.32 8.89
C MET A 234 0.33 -1.44 10.07
N GLU A 235 0.51 -0.14 9.91
CA GLU A 235 0.34 0.86 10.98
C GLU A 235 -1.13 1.24 11.22
N GLU A 236 -1.99 1.16 10.20
CA GLU A 236 -3.40 1.52 10.33
C GLU A 236 -4.26 0.33 10.74
N THR A 237 -4.98 0.47 11.85
CA THR A 237 -5.83 -0.59 12.44
C THR A 237 -6.85 -1.21 11.49
N TYR A 238 -7.33 -0.43 10.51
CA TYR A 238 -8.34 -0.89 9.56
C TYR A 238 -7.75 -1.45 8.26
N SER A 239 -6.46 -1.22 8.01
CA SER A 239 -5.75 -1.85 6.90
C SER A 239 -5.70 -3.35 7.15
N ARG A 240 -5.81 -4.12 6.08
CA ARG A 240 -5.88 -5.58 6.16
C ARG A 240 -5.42 -6.23 4.88
N PHE A 241 -4.86 -7.43 5.06
CA PHE A 241 -4.87 -8.43 4.01
C PHE A 241 -6.26 -9.06 3.92
N ASN A 242 -6.47 -9.83 2.85
CA ASN A 242 -7.61 -10.74 2.74
C ASN A 242 -7.08 -12.17 2.70
N ILE A 243 -6.28 -12.48 1.68
CA ILE A 243 -5.44 -13.67 1.64
C ILE A 243 -3.98 -13.22 1.72
N LEU A 244 -3.23 -13.76 2.67
CA LEU A 244 -1.79 -13.58 2.82
C LEU A 244 -1.11 -14.94 2.80
N GLU A 245 -0.14 -15.11 1.89
CA GLU A 245 0.64 -16.34 1.74
C GLU A 245 2.13 -16.05 1.91
N LEU A 246 2.77 -16.75 2.84
CA LEU A 246 4.19 -16.61 3.14
C LEU A 246 4.96 -17.73 2.44
N LYS A 247 5.59 -17.40 1.32
CA LYS A 247 6.44 -18.30 0.49
C LYS A 247 7.92 -17.98 0.60
N ASN A 248 8.31 -17.17 1.57
CA ASN A 248 9.71 -16.83 1.80
C ASN A 248 10.55 -18.11 1.99
N THR A 249 11.69 -18.17 1.31
CA THR A 249 12.57 -19.36 1.31
C THR A 249 13.86 -19.16 2.09
N SER A 250 14.03 -18.03 2.77
CA SER A 250 15.20 -17.72 3.59
C SER A 250 15.10 -18.39 4.97
N GLU A 251 16.24 -18.57 5.64
CA GLU A 251 16.27 -19.14 6.99
C GLU A 251 15.60 -18.20 8.00
N GLU A 252 15.78 -16.89 7.81
CA GLU A 252 15.18 -15.83 8.61
C GLU A 252 13.67 -15.70 8.38
N GLY A 253 13.16 -16.09 7.21
CA GLY A 253 11.73 -16.15 6.89
C GLY A 253 11.01 -14.80 6.96
N VAL A 254 9.80 -14.80 7.50
CA VAL A 254 8.93 -13.61 7.61
C VAL A 254 8.65 -13.27 9.07
N VAL A 255 8.71 -11.97 9.40
CA VAL A 255 8.35 -11.44 10.71
C VAL A 255 7.30 -10.33 10.59
N PHE A 256 6.39 -10.26 11.56
CA PHE A 256 5.45 -9.15 11.71
C PHE A 256 6.02 -8.13 12.69
N LEU A 257 6.02 -6.86 12.30
CA LEU A 257 6.43 -5.75 13.18
C LEU A 257 5.25 -5.03 13.81
N THR A 258 4.04 -5.28 13.31
CA THR A 258 2.79 -4.77 13.86
C THR A 258 1.80 -5.92 14.10
N PRO A 259 0.76 -5.72 14.94
CA PRO A 259 -0.26 -6.74 15.15
C PRO A 259 -0.95 -7.13 13.85
N ILE A 260 -1.13 -8.43 13.64
CA ILE A 260 -1.84 -8.95 12.47
C ILE A 260 -3.33 -9.10 12.78
N SER A 261 -4.16 -8.49 11.95
CA SER A 261 -5.61 -8.55 12.02
C SER A 261 -6.15 -9.17 10.74
N GLU A 262 -7.17 -10.03 10.86
CA GLU A 262 -7.91 -10.55 9.71
C GLU A 262 -7.07 -11.38 8.73
N TRP A 263 -6.70 -12.58 9.16
CA TRP A 263 -5.95 -13.54 8.34
C TRP A 263 -6.62 -14.90 8.33
N LYS A 264 -7.12 -15.31 7.17
CA LYS A 264 -7.62 -16.66 6.92
C LYS A 264 -6.56 -17.45 6.15
N LEU A 265 -6.16 -18.61 6.66
CA LEU A 265 -5.18 -19.44 5.98
C LEU A 265 -5.78 -20.20 4.80
N GLU A 266 -5.03 -20.28 3.69
CA GLU A 266 -5.31 -21.13 2.53
C GLU A 266 -4.26 -22.25 2.33
N SER A 267 -3.19 -22.21 3.11
CA SER A 267 -2.12 -23.20 3.13
C SER A 267 -1.38 -23.11 4.46
N ASP A 268 -0.56 -24.12 4.77
CA ASP A 268 0.25 -24.10 5.98
C ASP A 268 1.25 -22.93 5.96
N GLN A 269 1.36 -22.21 7.08
CA GLN A 269 2.17 -21.00 7.20
C GLN A 269 3.18 -21.11 8.33
N VAL A 270 4.33 -20.46 8.15
CA VAL A 270 5.37 -20.32 9.16
C VAL A 270 5.72 -18.85 9.34
N VAL A 271 5.70 -18.38 10.58
CA VAL A 271 6.19 -17.06 10.99
C VAL A 271 7.45 -17.24 11.82
N SER A 272 8.52 -16.51 11.48
CA SER A 272 9.84 -16.70 12.09
C SER A 272 10.06 -15.95 13.40
N GLY A 273 9.19 -15.01 13.74
CA GLY A 273 9.29 -14.22 14.97
C GLY A 273 8.00 -14.25 15.77
N ASP A 274 7.91 -13.32 16.72
CA ASP A 274 6.72 -13.13 17.55
C ASP A 274 5.51 -12.70 16.69
N VAL A 275 4.32 -13.11 17.13
CA VAL A 275 3.06 -12.69 16.54
C VAL A 275 2.20 -12.04 17.61
N VAL A 276 1.69 -10.85 17.30
CA VAL A 276 0.67 -10.20 18.11
C VAL A 276 -0.66 -10.26 17.36
N VAL A 277 -1.68 -10.87 17.96
CA VAL A 277 -3.03 -10.89 17.39
C VAL A 277 -3.67 -9.51 17.55
N GLY A 278 -4.09 -8.92 16.44
CA GLY A 278 -4.81 -7.65 16.41
C GLY A 278 -6.29 -7.77 16.75
N ALA A 279 -7.06 -6.70 16.54
CA ALA A 279 -8.45 -6.60 17.02
C ALA A 279 -9.47 -7.49 16.26
N ARG A 280 -9.05 -8.20 15.22
CA ARG A 280 -9.93 -9.01 14.35
C ARG A 280 -9.64 -10.50 14.47
N THR A 281 -10.02 -11.25 13.44
CA THR A 281 -9.98 -12.71 13.41
C THR A 281 -8.69 -13.22 12.78
N ILE A 282 -8.09 -14.25 13.36
CA ILE A 282 -7.20 -15.16 12.63
C ILE A 282 -7.92 -16.50 12.55
N ASP A 283 -8.08 -17.06 11.36
CA ASP A 283 -8.75 -18.35 11.13
C ASP A 283 -7.78 -19.30 10.45
N LEU A 284 -7.37 -20.36 11.15
CA LEU A 284 -6.45 -21.34 10.60
C LEU A 284 -7.10 -22.22 9.53
N ASN A 285 -8.45 -22.28 9.48
CA ASN A 285 -9.20 -22.85 8.36
C ASN A 285 -8.70 -24.24 7.91
N GLY A 286 -8.38 -25.12 8.88
CA GLY A 286 -7.90 -26.48 8.61
C GLY A 286 -6.39 -26.61 8.36
N HIS A 287 -5.64 -25.50 8.36
CA HIS A 287 -4.19 -25.46 8.09
C HIS A 287 -3.35 -25.36 9.36
N THR A 288 -2.04 -25.54 9.18
CA THR A 288 -1.06 -25.34 10.24
C THR A 288 -0.55 -23.90 10.23
N LEU A 289 -0.60 -23.23 11.38
CA LEU A 289 0.18 -22.02 11.64
C LEU A 289 1.29 -22.35 12.63
N ARG A 290 2.54 -22.22 12.20
CA ARG A 290 3.72 -22.37 13.07
C ARG A 290 4.34 -21.00 13.34
N ILE A 291 4.47 -20.65 14.61
CA ILE A 291 5.07 -19.41 15.08
C ILE A 291 6.36 -19.81 15.81
N LYS A 292 7.51 -19.36 15.30
CA LYS A 292 8.82 -19.68 15.90
C LYS A 292 9.14 -18.83 17.13
N GLY A 293 8.42 -17.73 17.35
CA GLY A 293 8.53 -16.88 18.54
C GLY A 293 7.34 -17.04 19.48
N ASP A 294 7.08 -15.99 20.26
CA ASP A 294 5.94 -15.89 21.15
C ASP A 294 4.66 -15.54 20.39
N LEU A 295 3.51 -16.05 20.86
CA LEU A 295 2.19 -15.61 20.44
C LEU A 295 1.56 -14.77 21.55
N ILE A 296 1.37 -13.48 21.31
CA ILE A 296 0.68 -12.56 22.22
C ILE A 296 -0.73 -12.29 21.68
N HIS A 297 -1.74 -12.57 22.49
CA HIS A 297 -3.15 -12.52 22.08
C HIS A 297 -3.94 -11.56 22.98
N PRO A 298 -3.74 -10.24 22.82
CA PRO A 298 -4.33 -9.21 23.68
C PRO A 298 -5.83 -8.97 23.39
N GLN A 299 -6.28 -9.27 22.18
CA GLN A 299 -7.64 -9.03 21.70
C GLN A 299 -7.89 -9.86 20.43
N GLY A 300 -9.09 -9.73 19.85
CA GLY A 300 -9.45 -10.45 18.63
C GLY A 300 -9.84 -11.89 18.92
N THR A 301 -9.95 -12.69 17.86
CA THR A 301 -10.33 -14.10 17.99
C THR A 301 -9.46 -14.97 17.10
N LEU A 302 -8.83 -15.98 17.69
CA LEU A 302 -8.07 -17.01 16.98
C LEU A 302 -8.92 -18.27 16.86
N PHE A 303 -9.37 -18.60 15.66
CA PHE A 303 -10.08 -19.83 15.35
C PHE A 303 -9.09 -20.87 14.85
N ILE A 304 -9.05 -22.03 15.52
CA ILE A 304 -8.27 -23.17 15.04
C ILE A 304 -9.00 -23.88 13.89
N ASN A 305 -10.33 -24.01 13.96
CA ASN A 305 -11.22 -24.39 12.86
C ASN A 305 -10.75 -25.63 12.05
N GLY A 306 -10.41 -26.70 12.75
CA GLY A 306 -9.88 -27.96 12.25
C GLY A 306 -8.38 -27.96 11.92
N GLY A 307 -7.70 -26.85 12.17
CA GLY A 307 -6.28 -26.65 11.89
C GLY A 307 -5.36 -26.96 13.08
N LYS A 308 -4.10 -26.56 12.94
CA LYS A 308 -3.05 -26.80 13.93
C LYS A 308 -2.28 -25.52 14.23
N LEU A 309 -2.33 -25.04 15.46
CA LEU A 309 -1.43 -23.99 15.94
C LEU A 309 -0.20 -24.63 16.59
N ILE A 310 0.99 -24.17 16.21
CA ILE A 310 2.26 -24.52 16.84
C ILE A 310 2.95 -23.22 17.26
N VAL A 311 3.21 -23.05 18.55
CA VAL A 311 3.96 -21.91 19.10
C VAL A 311 5.23 -22.48 19.75
N GLU A 312 6.40 -22.06 19.26
CA GLU A 312 7.69 -22.50 19.80
C GLU A 312 8.11 -21.71 21.04
N GLY A 313 7.65 -20.46 21.17
CA GLY A 313 7.78 -19.67 22.38
C GLY A 313 6.58 -19.81 23.32
N ASP A 314 6.32 -18.75 24.07
CA ASP A 314 5.17 -18.63 24.95
C ASP A 314 3.89 -18.32 24.17
N TYR A 315 2.76 -18.86 24.61
CA TYR A 315 1.44 -18.40 24.16
C TYR A 315 0.73 -17.68 25.31
N ARG A 316 0.63 -16.36 25.19
CA ARG A 316 0.04 -15.48 26.21
C ARG A 316 -1.25 -14.84 25.70
N ILE A 317 -2.38 -15.24 26.26
CA ILE A 317 -3.67 -14.55 26.12
C ILE A 317 -3.71 -13.47 27.22
N GLN A 318 -2.89 -12.45 26.99
CA GLN A 318 -2.61 -11.33 27.88
C GLN A 318 -2.27 -10.08 27.04
N THR A 319 -2.46 -8.91 27.62
CA THR A 319 -2.00 -7.65 27.02
C THR A 319 -0.57 -7.36 27.46
N LYS A 320 0.37 -7.30 26.51
CA LYS A 320 1.77 -6.94 26.75
C LYS A 320 1.94 -5.41 26.73
N SER A 321 2.61 -4.89 27.75
CA SER A 321 3.10 -3.51 27.83
C SER A 321 4.54 -3.52 28.36
N VAL A 322 5.21 -2.37 28.36
CA VAL A 322 6.52 -2.20 28.98
C VAL A 322 6.43 -1.21 30.14
N ASP A 323 7.15 -1.47 31.22
CA ASP A 323 7.31 -0.50 32.30
C ASP A 323 8.34 0.59 31.95
N GLY A 324 8.56 1.54 32.88
CA GLY A 324 9.53 2.63 32.70
C GLY A 324 11.00 2.18 32.64
N GLU A 325 11.29 0.92 32.96
CA GLU A 325 12.62 0.30 32.93
C GLU A 325 12.80 -0.61 31.70
N GLY A 326 11.75 -0.79 30.89
CA GLY A 326 11.74 -1.63 29.70
C GLY A 326 11.40 -3.10 29.97
N ASN A 327 11.00 -3.46 31.19
CA ASN A 327 10.56 -4.83 31.48
C ASN A 327 9.15 -5.08 30.95
N ALA A 328 8.89 -6.30 30.49
CA ALA A 328 7.56 -6.69 30.02
C ALA A 328 6.58 -6.82 31.20
N LEU A 329 5.45 -6.13 31.10
CA LEU A 329 4.29 -6.28 31.99
C LEU A 329 3.13 -6.91 31.22
N TYR A 330 2.44 -7.83 31.87
CA TYR A 330 1.27 -8.51 31.31
C TYR A 330 0.03 -8.23 32.15
N LYS A 331 -1.10 -7.96 31.49
CA LYS A 331 -2.40 -7.68 32.10
C LYS A 331 -3.52 -8.45 31.41
N GLU A 332 -4.74 -8.29 31.92
CA GLU A 332 -5.97 -8.80 31.33
C GLU A 332 -6.07 -8.47 29.83
N SER A 333 -6.69 -9.38 29.08
CA SER A 333 -6.92 -9.26 27.65
C SER A 333 -8.36 -9.55 27.27
N TYR A 334 -8.74 -9.20 26.04
CA TYR A 334 -10.00 -9.59 25.41
C TYR A 334 -9.78 -10.66 24.33
N GLY A 335 -8.61 -11.30 24.30
CA GLY A 335 -8.27 -12.32 23.30
C GLY A 335 -9.09 -13.58 23.49
N VAL A 336 -9.64 -14.11 22.39
CA VAL A 336 -10.48 -15.31 22.42
C VAL A 336 -9.88 -16.42 21.57
N LEU A 337 -9.40 -17.48 22.20
CA LEU A 337 -9.03 -18.72 21.50
C LEU A 337 -10.28 -19.59 21.31
N LYS A 338 -10.61 -19.94 20.06
CA LYS A 338 -11.75 -20.81 19.73
C LYS A 338 -11.28 -22.15 19.18
N MET A 339 -11.55 -23.18 19.98
CA MET A 339 -11.35 -24.59 19.65
C MET A 339 -12.68 -25.33 19.78
N THR A 340 -13.43 -25.47 18.68
CA THR A 340 -14.77 -26.08 18.65
C THR A 340 -14.87 -27.31 17.75
N ASN A 341 -13.83 -27.58 16.95
CA ASN A 341 -13.76 -28.73 16.07
C ASN A 341 -12.94 -29.86 16.73
N PRO A 342 -13.38 -31.13 16.70
CA PRO A 342 -12.62 -32.25 17.27
C PRO A 342 -11.20 -32.43 16.70
N LYS A 343 -10.90 -31.85 15.54
CA LYS A 343 -9.57 -31.87 14.91
C LYS A 343 -8.67 -30.70 15.34
N ASP A 344 -9.18 -29.75 16.11
CA ASP A 344 -8.41 -28.60 16.58
C ASP A 344 -7.21 -29.06 17.40
N HIS A 345 -6.03 -28.56 17.05
CA HIS A 345 -4.81 -28.85 17.78
C HIS A 345 -4.01 -27.59 18.07
N VAL A 346 -3.59 -27.43 19.33
CA VAL A 346 -2.70 -26.36 19.77
C VAL A 346 -1.52 -27.01 20.49
N LEU A 347 -0.31 -26.74 20.02
CA LEU A 347 0.96 -27.12 20.65
C LEU A 347 1.70 -25.83 21.04
N VAL A 348 2.01 -25.68 22.33
CA VAL A 348 2.83 -24.59 22.86
C VAL A 348 4.05 -25.23 23.51
N MET A 349 5.25 -24.82 23.10
CA MET A 349 6.51 -25.37 23.64
C MET A 349 7.02 -24.60 24.86
N GLY A 350 6.71 -23.30 24.94
CA GLY A 350 6.93 -22.47 26.13
C GLY A 350 5.74 -22.48 27.09
N ASP A 351 5.55 -21.38 27.80
CA ASP A 351 4.45 -21.22 28.75
C ASP A 351 3.13 -20.87 28.04
N PHE A 352 2.04 -21.51 28.45
CA PHE A 352 0.69 -21.06 28.11
C PHE A 352 0.10 -20.27 29.29
N VAL A 353 -0.14 -18.97 29.08
CA VAL A 353 -0.68 -18.09 30.11
C VAL A 353 -1.97 -17.43 29.63
N MET A 354 -3.02 -17.49 30.44
CA MET A 354 -4.32 -16.89 30.13
C MET A 354 -4.78 -16.00 31.29
N GLN A 355 -5.08 -14.75 30.96
CA GLN A 355 -5.72 -13.78 31.83
C GLN A 355 -6.65 -12.94 30.95
N ASN A 356 -7.88 -13.38 30.77
CA ASN A 356 -8.87 -12.72 29.92
C ASN A 356 -10.14 -12.37 30.72
N TYR A 357 -10.86 -11.35 30.26
CA TYR A 357 -12.19 -10.98 30.76
C TYR A 357 -13.27 -12.00 30.40
#